data_AF-A0A3M8FRM0-F1
#
_entry.id   AF-A0A3M8FRM0-F1
#
_cell.length_a   1.000
_cell.length_b   1.000
_cell.length_c   1.000
_cell.angle_alpha   90.00
_cell.angle_beta   90.00
_cell.angle_gamma   90.00
#
_symmetry.space_group_name_H-M   'P 1'
#
loop_
_entity.id
_entity.type
_entity.pdbx_description
1 polymer ?
#
loop_
_entity_poly.entity_id
_entity_poly.type
_entity_poly.pdbx_seq_one_letter_code
_entity_poly.pdbx_strand_id
1 'polypeptide(L)'
;MGLPAVATLEWCDRAAWCIAGLAEPALATVTIGTLSATGDLTNQEVSGVAARVGVARARPIRRADGEPRGEDPRLATLRVRAARFRRVGVRVASNARQYATVGRLTELPGGENVTRGDIPRLWHGLESSDVLVGIIGFGDPESGRVIIAQVAPLGQGIRLTPSHNQAMGAVLPVLERRALLALGDGSEGPTKWLTQREQVVLEQLTLGKSVRQIADDLGRSPHTVHDHVKSLHRKLNASSRGELVSRALGHATIDPETHQTASTIEHKAVETAVSGERVEAKPMGVQTDARRD
;
A
#
# COMPACT_ATOMS: atom_id res chain seq x y z
N MET A 1 11.47 0.72 10.70
CA MET A 1 11.66 1.85 9.75
C MET A 1 10.30 2.31 9.26
N GLY A 2 10.11 3.61 9.00
CA GLY A 2 8.87 4.12 8.40
C GLY A 2 8.79 3.87 6.89
N LEU A 3 7.57 3.88 6.35
CA LEU A 3 7.34 3.85 4.90
C LEU A 3 7.67 5.22 4.29
N PRO A 4 8.56 5.29 3.27
CA PRO A 4 8.85 6.54 2.57
C PRO A 4 7.58 7.15 1.98
N ALA A 5 7.50 8.48 1.99
CA ALA A 5 6.43 9.23 1.34
C ALA A 5 6.67 9.47 -0.15
N VAL A 6 7.68 8.81 -0.72
CA VAL A 6 8.06 8.90 -2.14
C VAL A 6 8.34 7.50 -2.68
N ALA A 7 8.12 7.30 -3.98
CA ALA A 7 8.36 6.04 -4.67
C ALA A 7 9.85 5.65 -4.67
N THR A 8 10.33 4.91 -3.67
CA THR A 8 11.70 4.37 -3.63
C THR A 8 11.72 2.91 -4.08
N LEU A 9 12.80 2.41 -4.70
CA LEU A 9 12.88 1.00 -5.11
C LEU A 9 12.58 -0.01 -3.97
N GLU A 10 12.96 0.34 -2.73
CA GLU A 10 12.76 -0.50 -1.54
C GLU A 10 11.39 -0.31 -0.87
N TRP A 11 10.46 0.43 -1.47
CA TRP A 11 9.19 0.79 -0.82
C TRP A 11 8.38 -0.46 -0.44
N CYS A 12 8.28 -1.41 -1.38
CA CYS A 12 7.55 -2.65 -1.15
C CYS A 12 8.27 -3.60 -0.19
N ASP A 13 9.61 -3.63 -0.14
CA ASP A 13 10.33 -4.42 0.86
C ASP A 13 10.09 -3.84 2.27
N ARG A 14 10.07 -2.52 2.42
CA ARG A 14 9.71 -1.86 3.70
C ARG A 14 8.24 -2.10 4.07
N ALA A 15 7.33 -2.08 3.11
CA ALA A 15 5.92 -2.42 3.33
C ALA A 15 5.75 -3.88 3.76
N ALA A 16 6.43 -4.80 3.08
CA ALA A 16 6.46 -6.21 3.46
C ALA A 16 7.02 -6.37 4.88
N TRP A 17 8.05 -5.61 5.26
CA TRP A 17 8.59 -5.68 6.63
C TRP A 17 7.58 -5.23 7.69
N CYS A 18 6.79 -4.19 7.41
CA CYS A 18 5.68 -3.78 8.29
C CYS A 18 4.62 -4.88 8.40
N ILE A 19 4.23 -5.47 7.28
CA ILE A 19 3.24 -6.55 7.19
C ILE A 19 3.70 -7.83 7.91
N ALA A 20 4.98 -8.19 7.79
CA ALA A 20 5.57 -9.33 8.51
C ALA A 20 5.44 -9.19 10.04
N GLY A 21 5.34 -7.96 10.56
CA GLY A 21 5.16 -7.70 11.99
C GLY A 21 3.82 -8.20 12.54
N LEU A 22 2.85 -8.51 11.67
CA LEU A 22 1.54 -9.02 12.07
C LEU A 22 1.59 -10.45 12.62
N ALA A 23 2.60 -11.24 12.25
CA ALA A 23 2.65 -12.67 12.56
C ALA A 23 4.09 -13.14 12.92
N GLU A 24 4.89 -12.29 13.56
CA GLU A 24 6.32 -12.57 13.82
C GLU A 24 6.52 -13.85 14.68
N PRO A 25 7.46 -14.76 14.31
CA PRO A 25 8.32 -14.74 13.12
C PRO A 25 7.55 -15.00 11.82
N ALA A 26 7.79 -14.21 10.76
CA ALA A 26 7.08 -14.34 9.49
C ALA A 26 7.90 -13.93 8.26
N LEU A 27 7.48 -14.44 7.11
CA LEU A 27 7.77 -13.88 5.79
C LEU A 27 6.57 -13.09 5.28
N ALA A 28 6.83 -12.05 4.52
CA ALA A 28 5.79 -11.28 3.86
C ALA A 28 6.19 -10.87 2.45
N THR A 29 5.19 -10.64 1.61
CA THR A 29 5.31 -9.93 0.34
C THR A 29 4.27 -8.83 0.23
N VAL A 30 4.65 -7.72 -0.37
CA VAL A 30 3.74 -6.66 -0.80
C VAL A 30 3.95 -6.42 -2.29
N THR A 31 2.89 -6.58 -3.06
CA THR A 31 2.88 -6.36 -4.50
C THR A 31 1.92 -5.23 -4.85
N ILE A 32 2.36 -4.36 -5.75
CA ILE A 32 1.54 -3.29 -6.33
C ILE A 32 1.36 -3.58 -7.80
N GLY A 33 0.14 -3.41 -8.28
CA GLY A 33 -0.16 -3.56 -9.69
C GLY A 33 -1.64 -3.37 -9.99
N THR A 34 -2.03 -3.70 -11.21
CA THR A 34 -3.38 -3.54 -11.73
C THR A 34 -4.07 -4.89 -11.86
N LEU A 35 -5.26 -5.03 -11.29
CA LEU A 35 -6.09 -6.22 -11.47
C LEU A 35 -7.13 -6.02 -12.57
N SER A 36 -7.29 -7.04 -13.40
CA SER A 36 -8.46 -7.16 -14.27
C SER A 36 -9.72 -7.46 -13.46
N ALA A 37 -10.89 -7.29 -14.09
CA ALA A 37 -12.17 -7.75 -13.53
C ALA A 37 -12.22 -9.26 -13.21
N THR A 38 -11.33 -10.05 -13.81
CA THR A 38 -11.21 -11.51 -13.56
C THR A 38 -10.28 -11.85 -12.39
N GLY A 39 -9.53 -10.88 -11.85
CA GLY A 39 -8.56 -11.10 -10.75
C GLY A 39 -7.16 -11.49 -11.23
N ASP A 40 -6.84 -11.24 -12.50
CA ASP A 40 -5.49 -11.39 -13.07
C ASP A 40 -4.72 -10.08 -12.92
N LEU A 41 -3.44 -10.16 -12.55
CA LEU A 41 -2.53 -9.02 -12.44
C LEU A 41 -2.00 -8.68 -13.84
N THR A 42 -2.68 -7.76 -14.51
CA THR A 42 -2.36 -7.36 -15.90
C THR A 42 -1.08 -6.55 -15.98
N ASN A 43 -0.78 -5.80 -14.92
CA ASN A 43 0.47 -5.07 -14.76
C ASN A 43 0.97 -5.23 -13.33
N GLN A 44 2.22 -5.68 -13.16
CA GLN A 44 2.88 -5.70 -11.87
C GLN A 44 3.88 -4.54 -11.84
N GLU A 45 3.57 -3.50 -11.07
CA GLU A 45 4.44 -2.32 -10.97
C GLU A 45 5.70 -2.66 -10.17
N VAL A 46 5.53 -3.33 -9.03
CA VAL A 46 6.62 -3.70 -8.12
C VAL A 46 6.16 -4.80 -7.18
N SER A 47 7.10 -5.60 -6.71
CA SER A 47 6.89 -6.46 -5.55
C SER A 47 8.12 -6.41 -4.66
N GLY A 48 7.88 -6.43 -3.36
CA GLY A 48 8.91 -6.51 -2.34
C GLY A 48 8.62 -7.63 -1.37
N VAL A 49 9.65 -8.07 -0.67
CA VAL A 49 9.60 -9.17 0.29
C VAL A 49 10.37 -8.81 1.53
N ALA A 50 9.96 -9.36 2.67
CA ALA A 50 10.69 -9.19 3.91
C ALA A 50 10.55 -10.42 4.82
N ALA A 51 11.54 -10.59 5.67
CA ALA A 51 11.51 -11.54 6.77
C ALA A 51 11.60 -10.78 8.09
N ARG A 52 10.74 -11.14 9.05
CA ARG A 52 10.93 -10.84 10.47
C ARG A 52 11.14 -12.16 11.17
N VAL A 53 12.40 -12.53 11.32
CA VAL A 53 12.79 -13.69 12.12
C VAL A 53 12.91 -13.15 13.54
N GLY A 54 12.02 -13.59 14.44
CA GLY A 54 11.99 -13.17 15.83
C GLY A 54 13.36 -13.23 16.49
N VAL A 55 13.56 -12.49 17.58
CA VAL A 55 14.84 -12.44 18.30
C VAL A 55 15.26 -13.85 18.68
N ALA A 56 16.12 -14.47 17.87
CA ALA A 56 16.82 -15.68 18.25
C ALA A 56 17.52 -15.32 19.56
N ARG A 57 17.18 -16.00 20.67
CA ARG A 57 17.87 -15.86 21.96
C ARG A 57 19.34 -15.61 21.66
N ALA A 58 19.82 -14.43 22.01
CA ALA A 58 21.18 -14.00 21.69
C ALA A 58 22.15 -15.11 22.14
N ARG A 59 22.68 -15.88 21.18
CA ARG A 59 23.86 -16.70 21.46
C ARG A 59 25.00 -15.70 21.68
N PRO A 60 25.77 -15.81 22.77
CA PRO A 60 26.80 -14.84 23.09
C PRO A 60 27.78 -14.72 21.92
N ILE A 61 28.14 -13.47 21.63
CA ILE A 61 29.01 -13.05 20.53
C ILE A 61 30.36 -13.75 20.69
N ARG A 62 30.64 -14.74 19.85
CA ARG A 62 32.02 -15.07 19.48
C ARG A 62 32.33 -14.31 18.19
N ARG A 63 33.22 -13.31 18.32
CA ARG A 63 33.86 -12.67 17.17
C ARG A 63 34.77 -13.70 16.50
N ALA A 64 34.47 -14.03 15.27
CA ALA A 64 35.41 -14.56 14.28
C ALA A 64 34.88 -14.16 12.91
N ASP A 65 35.48 -13.11 12.37
CA ASP A 65 35.84 -12.91 10.97
C ASP A 65 34.86 -13.38 9.87
N GLY A 66 34.29 -12.41 9.15
CA GLY A 66 34.50 -12.39 7.70
C GLY A 66 33.50 -13.06 6.74
N GLU A 67 32.28 -13.43 7.14
CA GLU A 67 31.24 -13.85 6.18
C GLU A 67 30.02 -12.91 6.17
N PRO A 68 29.54 -12.44 5.01
CA PRO A 68 28.23 -11.83 4.93
C PRO A 68 27.21 -12.90 5.33
N ARG A 69 26.38 -12.61 6.33
CA ARG A 69 25.18 -13.40 6.63
C ARG A 69 24.41 -13.59 5.32
N GLY A 70 24.46 -14.79 4.75
CA GLY A 70 23.72 -15.11 3.54
C GLY A 70 22.25 -14.74 3.71
N GLU A 71 21.67 -14.13 2.69
CA GLU A 71 20.24 -13.87 2.64
C GLU A 71 19.49 -15.18 2.92
N ASP A 72 18.48 -15.15 3.81
CA ASP A 72 17.67 -16.33 4.12
C ASP A 72 17.19 -16.96 2.79
N PRO A 73 17.52 -18.22 2.48
CA PRO A 73 17.19 -18.84 1.20
C PRO A 73 15.69 -18.82 0.89
N ARG A 74 14.84 -18.78 1.93
CA ARG A 74 13.39 -18.65 1.79
C ARG A 74 13.01 -17.27 1.28
N LEU A 75 13.68 -16.21 1.75
CA LEU A 75 13.46 -14.83 1.31
C LEU A 75 13.89 -14.63 -0.15
N ALA A 76 15.06 -15.15 -0.52
CA ALA A 76 15.54 -15.11 -1.91
C ALA A 76 14.57 -15.84 -2.86
N THR A 77 14.12 -17.04 -2.46
CA THR A 77 13.11 -17.81 -3.22
C THR A 77 11.80 -17.05 -3.37
N LEU A 78 11.32 -16.46 -2.26
CA LEU A 78 10.09 -15.66 -2.24
C LEU A 78 10.19 -14.47 -3.19
N ARG A 79 11.33 -13.74 -3.21
CA ARG A 79 11.55 -12.61 -4.11
C ARG A 79 11.43 -13.01 -5.58
N VAL A 80 12.09 -14.11 -5.98
CA VAL A 80 12.06 -14.62 -7.36
C VAL A 80 10.63 -14.99 -7.79
N ARG A 81 9.87 -15.62 -6.89
CA ARG A 81 8.49 -16.03 -7.18
C ARG A 81 7.53 -14.85 -7.18
N ALA A 82 7.69 -13.90 -6.26
CA ALA A 82 6.87 -12.70 -6.20
C ALA A 82 7.02 -11.83 -7.46
N ALA A 83 8.21 -11.74 -8.06
CA ALA A 83 8.43 -11.06 -9.34
C ALA A 83 7.73 -11.72 -10.55
N ARG A 84 7.33 -12.99 -10.42
CA ARG A 84 6.60 -13.77 -11.45
C ARG A 84 5.13 -13.96 -11.11
N PHE A 85 4.64 -13.32 -10.04
CA PHE A 85 3.25 -13.40 -9.62
C PHE A 85 2.35 -12.74 -10.67
N ARG A 86 1.35 -13.48 -11.19
CA ARG A 86 0.48 -13.00 -12.26
C ARG A 86 -1.00 -13.17 -11.95
N ARG A 87 -1.39 -14.11 -11.10
CA ARG A 87 -2.81 -14.36 -10.80
C ARG A 87 -3.10 -14.38 -9.31
N VAL A 88 -4.04 -13.54 -8.89
CA VAL A 88 -4.57 -13.52 -7.52
C VAL A 88 -5.74 -14.48 -7.37
N GLY A 89 -6.62 -14.54 -8.38
CA GLY A 89 -7.83 -15.38 -8.36
C GLY A 89 -9.00 -14.79 -7.55
N VAL A 90 -8.81 -13.58 -7.01
CA VAL A 90 -9.82 -12.81 -6.27
C VAL A 90 -10.32 -11.66 -7.16
N ARG A 91 -11.64 -11.49 -7.26
CA ARG A 91 -12.24 -10.30 -7.90
C ARG A 91 -12.34 -9.19 -6.86
N VAL A 92 -11.72 -8.05 -7.16
CA VAL A 92 -11.85 -6.83 -6.35
C VAL A 92 -13.01 -6.02 -6.90
N ALA A 93 -14.04 -5.78 -6.10
CA ALA A 93 -15.17 -4.97 -6.52
C ALA A 93 -14.73 -3.53 -6.81
N SER A 94 -15.37 -2.86 -7.78
CA SER A 94 -15.03 -1.48 -8.16
C SER A 94 -15.20 -0.45 -7.03
N ASN A 95 -15.95 -0.78 -5.98
CA ASN A 95 -16.10 0.03 -4.75
C ASN A 95 -15.07 -0.30 -3.65
N ALA A 96 -14.05 -1.13 -3.93
CA ALA A 96 -13.10 -1.66 -2.94
C ALA A 96 -12.15 -0.62 -2.30
N ARG A 97 -12.24 0.67 -2.64
CA ARG A 97 -11.58 1.72 -1.84
C ARG A 97 -12.09 1.75 -0.40
N GLN A 98 -13.34 1.34 -0.14
CA GLN A 98 -13.93 1.40 1.20
C GLN A 98 -13.73 0.13 2.05
N TYR A 99 -13.46 -1.02 1.43
CA TYR A 99 -13.34 -2.30 2.15
C TYR A 99 -12.23 -3.17 1.56
N ALA A 100 -11.17 -3.36 2.34
CA ALA A 100 -10.13 -4.32 2.01
C ALA A 100 -10.68 -5.75 2.04
N THR A 101 -10.29 -6.58 1.08
CA THR A 101 -10.52 -8.03 1.14
C THR A 101 -9.41 -8.68 1.94
N VAL A 102 -9.75 -9.27 3.09
CA VAL A 102 -8.77 -9.90 3.98
C VAL A 102 -9.26 -11.28 4.38
N GLY A 103 -8.37 -12.26 4.33
CA GLY A 103 -8.67 -13.61 4.79
C GLY A 103 -7.48 -14.53 4.67
N ARG A 104 -7.56 -15.68 5.35
CA ARG A 104 -6.61 -16.77 5.12
C ARG A 104 -6.80 -17.29 3.70
N LEU A 105 -5.76 -17.90 3.14
CA LEU A 105 -5.75 -18.32 1.74
C LEU A 105 -6.96 -19.19 1.36
N THR A 106 -7.37 -20.09 2.26
CA THR A 106 -8.53 -20.97 2.09
C THR A 106 -9.88 -20.29 2.28
N GLU A 107 -9.89 -19.08 2.85
CA GLU A 107 -11.09 -18.29 3.18
C GLU A 107 -11.29 -17.12 2.20
N LEU A 108 -10.33 -16.85 1.32
CA LEU A 108 -10.45 -15.77 0.35
C LEU A 108 -11.58 -16.05 -0.66
N PRO A 109 -12.31 -14.99 -1.07
CA PRO A 109 -13.31 -15.11 -2.14
C PRO A 109 -12.63 -15.50 -3.46
N GLY A 110 -13.21 -16.44 -4.20
CA GLY A 110 -12.67 -16.93 -5.48
C GLY A 110 -12.46 -18.45 -5.55
N GLY A 111 -12.55 -19.15 -4.41
CA GLY A 111 -12.61 -20.62 -4.35
C GLY A 111 -11.41 -21.30 -5.03
N GLU A 112 -11.67 -22.14 -6.03
CA GLU A 112 -10.62 -22.87 -6.76
C GLU A 112 -9.63 -21.95 -7.48
N ASN A 113 -10.05 -20.75 -7.91
CA ASN A 113 -9.16 -19.81 -8.61
C ASN A 113 -8.04 -19.29 -7.70
N VAL A 114 -8.28 -19.22 -6.39
CA VAL A 114 -7.29 -18.85 -5.39
C VAL A 114 -6.47 -20.07 -4.97
N THR A 115 -7.15 -21.16 -4.60
CA THR A 115 -6.51 -22.35 -4.01
C THR A 115 -5.68 -23.18 -5.00
N ARG A 116 -5.96 -23.08 -6.31
CA ARG A 116 -5.11 -23.64 -7.39
C ARG A 116 -4.31 -22.58 -8.14
N GLY A 117 -4.36 -21.32 -7.69
CA GLY A 117 -3.72 -20.17 -8.32
C GLY A 117 -2.23 -20.01 -7.98
N ASP A 118 -1.71 -18.81 -8.23
CA ASP A 118 -0.29 -18.53 -8.03
C ASP A 118 0.07 -18.30 -6.56
N ILE A 119 -0.87 -17.86 -5.70
CA ILE A 119 -0.60 -17.60 -4.28
C ILE A 119 -0.10 -18.88 -3.57
N PRO A 120 -0.79 -20.04 -3.65
CA PRO A 120 -0.25 -21.29 -3.09
C PRO A 120 1.13 -21.66 -3.64
N ARG A 121 1.36 -21.47 -4.95
CA ARG A 121 2.65 -21.79 -5.61
C ARG A 121 3.78 -20.89 -5.13
N LEU A 122 3.48 -19.62 -4.91
CA LEU A 122 4.41 -18.62 -4.41
C LEU A 122 4.95 -19.04 -3.02
N TRP A 123 4.07 -19.49 -2.13
CA TRP A 123 4.40 -19.90 -0.76
C TRP A 123 4.85 -21.35 -0.59
N HIS A 124 4.69 -22.19 -1.62
CA HIS A 124 4.98 -23.62 -1.53
C HIS A 124 6.42 -23.92 -1.10
N GLY A 125 6.59 -24.72 -0.03
CA GLY A 125 7.91 -25.14 0.45
C GLY A 125 8.68 -24.09 1.27
N LEU A 126 8.03 -23.01 1.71
CA LEU A 126 8.64 -21.96 2.55
C LEU A 126 8.34 -22.12 4.06
N GLU A 127 8.07 -23.37 4.50
CA GLU A 127 7.81 -23.72 5.91
C GLU A 127 6.64 -22.96 6.57
N SER A 128 5.67 -22.51 5.77
CA SER A 128 4.42 -21.93 6.26
C SER A 128 3.28 -22.95 6.24
N SER A 129 2.46 -22.96 7.29
CA SER A 129 1.26 -23.80 7.37
C SER A 129 0.00 -23.11 6.82
N ASP A 130 0.02 -21.78 6.71
CA ASP A 130 -1.11 -20.97 6.27
C ASP A 130 -0.59 -19.59 5.80
N VAL A 131 -1.39 -18.87 5.02
CA VAL A 131 -1.04 -17.54 4.46
C VAL A 131 -2.22 -16.61 4.67
N LEU A 132 -1.97 -15.47 5.31
CA LEU A 132 -2.93 -14.38 5.40
C LEU A 132 -2.73 -13.46 4.20
N VAL A 133 -3.81 -13.17 3.48
CA VAL A 133 -3.80 -12.30 2.30
C VAL A 133 -4.73 -11.12 2.55
N GLY A 134 -4.25 -9.95 2.14
CA GLY A 134 -4.95 -8.69 2.19
C GLY A 134 -4.87 -7.97 0.85
N ILE A 135 -5.99 -7.52 0.31
CA ILE A 135 -6.09 -6.82 -0.97
C ILE A 135 -6.89 -5.54 -0.78
N ILE A 136 -6.34 -4.41 -1.22
CA ILE A 136 -7.02 -3.11 -1.18
C ILE A 136 -6.74 -2.32 -2.46
N GLY A 137 -7.76 -1.68 -3.01
CA GLY A 137 -7.61 -0.75 -4.14
C GLY A 137 -7.10 0.62 -3.67
N PHE A 138 -6.31 1.29 -4.50
CA PHE A 138 -5.79 2.63 -4.20
C PHE A 138 -5.60 3.47 -5.46
N GLY A 139 -5.53 4.80 -5.32
CA GLY A 139 -5.51 5.68 -6.48
C GLY A 139 -6.83 5.61 -7.26
N ASP A 140 -6.88 6.19 -8.46
CA ASP A 140 -8.06 6.32 -9.33
C ASP A 140 -8.90 5.01 -9.40
N PRO A 141 -10.22 5.02 -9.11
CA PRO A 141 -11.01 3.78 -9.04
C PRO A 141 -11.07 3.03 -10.37
N GLU A 142 -10.98 3.75 -11.48
CA GLU A 142 -11.04 3.16 -12.82
C GLU A 142 -9.72 2.47 -13.20
N SER A 143 -8.62 2.82 -12.53
CA SER A 143 -7.29 2.25 -12.81
C SER A 143 -7.16 0.77 -12.43
N GLY A 144 -8.01 0.26 -11.53
CA GLY A 144 -7.89 -1.10 -10.98
C GLY A 144 -6.59 -1.35 -10.20
N ARG A 145 -5.87 -0.30 -9.79
CA ARG A 145 -4.63 -0.42 -9.01
C ARG A 145 -4.92 -0.93 -7.61
N VAL A 146 -4.11 -1.89 -7.17
CA VAL A 146 -4.25 -2.55 -5.88
C VAL A 146 -2.91 -2.75 -5.18
N ILE A 147 -3.00 -2.88 -3.86
CA ILE A 147 -1.96 -3.41 -3.00
C ILE A 147 -2.37 -4.81 -2.57
N ILE A 148 -1.48 -5.78 -2.78
CA ILE A 148 -1.67 -7.17 -2.39
C ILE A 148 -0.60 -7.48 -1.34
N ALA A 149 -1.02 -7.52 -0.08
CA ALA A 149 -0.18 -7.88 1.06
C ALA A 149 -0.41 -9.35 1.43
N GLN A 150 0.68 -10.09 1.63
CA GLN A 150 0.62 -11.49 2.02
C GLN A 150 1.62 -11.71 3.15
N VAL A 151 1.22 -12.43 4.20
CA VAL A 151 2.08 -12.78 5.33
C VAL A 151 1.88 -14.23 5.72
N ALA A 152 2.99 -14.93 5.96
CA ALA A 152 3.01 -16.30 6.37
C ALA A 152 3.95 -16.46 7.58
N PRO A 153 3.45 -16.96 8.72
CA PRO A 153 4.30 -17.21 9.87
C PRO A 153 5.32 -18.32 9.57
N LEU A 154 6.50 -18.19 10.17
CA LEU A 154 7.62 -19.12 10.06
C LEU A 154 7.66 -20.03 11.29
N GLY A 155 7.70 -21.34 11.06
CA GLY A 155 7.88 -22.32 12.11
C GLY A 155 6.61 -23.10 12.44
N GLN A 156 6.80 -24.29 12.99
CA GLN A 156 5.71 -25.23 13.21
C GLN A 156 4.82 -24.78 14.37
N GLY A 157 3.51 -24.84 14.16
CA GLY A 157 2.50 -24.61 15.20
C GLY A 157 2.02 -23.16 15.35
N ILE A 158 2.62 -22.18 14.65
CA ILE A 158 2.07 -20.82 14.62
C ILE A 158 0.83 -20.81 13.71
N ARG A 159 -0.32 -20.49 14.30
CA ARG A 159 -1.59 -20.43 13.57
C ARG A 159 -2.07 -18.99 13.43
N LEU A 160 -2.45 -18.64 12.21
CA LEU A 160 -3.18 -17.42 11.93
C LEU A 160 -4.55 -17.50 12.63
N THR A 161 -4.93 -16.41 13.30
CA THR A 161 -6.16 -16.28 14.08
C THR A 161 -7.02 -15.15 13.52
N PRO A 162 -8.32 -15.06 13.90
CA PRO A 162 -9.16 -13.92 13.49
C PRO A 162 -8.58 -12.55 13.86
N SER A 163 -7.81 -12.45 14.94
CA SER A 163 -7.11 -11.22 15.32
C SER A 163 -6.06 -10.79 14.28
N HIS A 164 -5.40 -11.75 13.61
CA HIS A 164 -4.49 -11.44 12.51
C HIS A 164 -5.24 -10.86 11.30
N ASN A 165 -6.43 -11.41 10.98
CA ASN A 165 -7.29 -10.88 9.92
C ASN A 165 -7.72 -9.45 10.23
N GLN A 166 -8.16 -9.17 11.47
CA GLN A 166 -8.52 -7.83 11.90
C GLN A 166 -7.33 -6.86 11.85
N ALA A 167 -6.15 -7.29 12.30
CA ALA A 167 -4.94 -6.47 12.26
C ALA A 167 -4.52 -6.13 10.81
N MET A 168 -4.57 -7.10 9.90
CA MET A 168 -4.35 -6.85 8.47
C MET A 168 -5.40 -5.88 7.90
N GLY A 169 -6.69 -6.06 8.24
CA GLY A 169 -7.76 -5.15 7.84
C GLY A 169 -7.58 -3.72 8.33
N ALA A 170 -6.99 -3.52 9.52
CA ALA A 170 -6.68 -2.21 10.06
C ALA A 170 -5.43 -1.57 9.42
N VAL A 171 -4.44 -2.37 9.02
CA VAL A 171 -3.18 -1.89 8.43
C VAL A 171 -3.35 -1.52 6.95
N LEU A 172 -4.17 -2.24 6.19
CA LEU A 172 -4.31 -2.00 4.75
C LEU A 172 -4.74 -0.57 4.38
N PRO A 173 -5.71 0.08 5.05
CA PRO A 173 -6.03 1.49 4.79
C PRO A 173 -4.87 2.45 5.11
N VAL A 174 -4.03 2.14 6.10
CA VAL A 174 -2.84 2.95 6.39
C VAL A 174 -1.80 2.77 5.29
N LEU A 175 -1.62 1.55 4.81
CA LEU A 175 -0.71 1.23 3.71
C LEU A 175 -1.17 1.86 2.39
N GLU A 176 -2.48 1.85 2.12
CA GLU A 176 -3.13 2.52 0.99
C GLU A 176 -2.85 4.02 0.98
N ARG A 177 -3.13 4.74 2.09
CA ARG A 177 -2.80 6.17 2.19
C ARG A 177 -1.32 6.46 1.97
N ARG A 178 -0.44 5.61 2.49
CA ARG A 178 1.02 5.74 2.29
C ARG A 178 1.41 5.50 0.83
N ALA A 179 0.79 4.54 0.16
CA ALA A 179 1.01 4.29 -1.25
C ALA A 179 0.51 5.45 -2.10
N LEU A 180 -0.65 6.02 -1.79
CA LEU A 180 -1.20 7.19 -2.48
C LEU A 180 -0.23 8.39 -2.41
N LEU A 181 0.30 8.67 -1.21
CA LEU A 181 1.31 9.74 -1.03
C LEU A 181 2.59 9.48 -1.82
N ALA A 182 3.07 8.22 -1.83
CA ALA A 182 4.35 7.87 -2.42
C ALA A 182 4.33 7.68 -3.94
N LEU A 183 3.24 7.09 -4.46
CA LEU A 183 3.13 6.57 -5.82
C LEU A 183 2.15 7.35 -6.69
N GLY A 184 1.36 8.25 -6.08
CA GLY A 184 0.28 8.98 -6.73
C GLY A 184 -0.96 8.14 -7.00
N ASP A 185 -1.99 8.79 -7.54
CA ASP A 185 -3.28 8.16 -7.83
C ASP A 185 -3.30 7.35 -9.15
N GLY A 186 -2.27 7.47 -9.98
CA GLY A 186 -2.15 6.76 -11.26
C GLY A 186 -2.72 7.51 -12.47
N SER A 187 -3.27 8.72 -12.29
CA SER A 187 -3.79 9.55 -13.39
C SER A 187 -2.67 10.17 -14.26
N GLU A 188 -1.48 10.39 -13.68
CA GLU A 188 -0.35 11.09 -14.31
C GLU A 188 0.65 10.16 -15.05
N GLY A 189 0.26 8.91 -15.34
CA GLY A 189 1.10 7.93 -16.04
C GLY A 189 1.98 7.08 -15.11
N PRO A 190 3.01 6.38 -15.64
CA PRO A 190 3.79 5.41 -14.88
C PRO A 190 4.50 6.03 -13.67
N THR A 191 4.40 5.40 -12.50
CA THR A 191 5.09 5.84 -11.28
C THR A 191 6.61 5.91 -11.48
N LYS A 192 7.21 7.06 -11.17
CA LYS A 192 8.64 7.32 -11.35
C LYS A 192 9.44 6.99 -10.10
N TRP A 193 9.87 5.74 -9.98
CA TRP A 193 10.71 5.27 -8.88
C TRP A 193 12.04 6.03 -8.79
N LEU A 194 12.40 6.45 -7.59
CA LEU A 194 13.70 7.04 -7.26
C LEU A 194 14.76 5.94 -7.27
N THR A 195 15.84 6.20 -8.00
CA THR A 195 17.05 5.38 -7.91
C THR A 195 17.69 5.53 -6.54
N GLN A 196 18.54 4.58 -6.17
CA GLN A 196 19.24 4.63 -4.89
C GLN A 196 20.11 5.90 -4.74
N ARG A 197 20.68 6.41 -5.83
CA ARG A 197 21.43 7.69 -5.81
C ARG A 197 20.53 8.89 -5.64
N GLU A 198 19.41 8.96 -6.34
CA GLU A 198 18.42 10.02 -6.14
C GLU A 198 17.89 10.04 -4.71
N GLN A 199 17.63 8.86 -4.11
CA GLN A 199 17.21 8.77 -2.71
C GLN A 199 18.26 9.32 -1.75
N VAL A 200 19.54 8.94 -1.90
CA VAL A 200 20.63 9.45 -1.05
C VAL A 200 20.76 10.96 -1.19
N VAL A 201 20.69 11.50 -2.41
CA VAL A 201 20.72 12.96 -2.65
C VAL A 201 19.52 13.63 -1.99
N LEU A 202 18.31 13.08 -2.13
CA LEU A 202 17.10 13.61 -1.52
C LEU A 202 17.22 13.64 0.01
N GLU A 203 17.71 12.57 0.64
CA GLU A 203 17.96 12.51 2.07
C GLU A 203 18.89 13.65 2.52
N GLN A 204 20.00 13.90 1.83
CA GLN A 204 20.88 15.02 2.16
C GLN A 204 20.22 16.40 1.95
N LEU A 205 19.37 16.56 0.92
CA LEU A 205 18.60 17.78 0.72
C LEU A 205 17.63 18.05 1.88
N THR A 206 16.97 17.01 2.40
CA THR A 206 16.07 17.13 3.56
C THR A 206 16.80 17.51 4.84
N LEU A 207 18.10 17.20 4.95
CA LEU A 207 18.97 17.67 6.03
C LEU A 207 19.43 19.14 5.84
N GLY A 208 18.96 19.83 4.80
CA GLY A 208 19.31 21.23 4.53
C GLY A 208 20.64 21.43 3.80
N LYS A 209 21.34 20.37 3.38
CA LYS A 209 22.66 20.50 2.75
C LYS A 209 22.61 21.14 1.38
N SER A 210 23.56 22.02 1.06
CA SER A 210 23.73 22.59 -0.28
C SER A 210 24.24 21.54 -1.28
N VAL A 211 24.02 21.77 -2.57
CA VAL A 211 24.53 20.89 -3.66
C VAL A 211 26.04 20.66 -3.53
N ARG A 212 26.79 21.69 -3.13
CA ARG A 212 28.25 21.60 -2.92
C ARG A 212 28.59 20.67 -1.76
N GLN A 213 27.94 20.84 -0.61
CA GLN A 213 28.15 19.96 0.55
C GLN A 213 27.80 18.50 0.22
N ILE A 214 26.70 18.28 -0.51
CA ILE A 214 26.31 16.92 -0.95
C ILE A 214 27.35 16.33 -1.90
N ALA A 215 27.89 17.14 -2.81
CA ALA A 215 28.94 16.73 -3.73
C ALA A 215 30.21 16.31 -2.98
N ASP A 216 30.63 17.12 -2.01
CA ASP A 216 31.78 16.84 -1.14
C ASP A 216 31.56 15.56 -0.33
N ASP A 217 30.39 15.41 0.31
CA ASP A 217 30.03 14.24 1.13
C ASP A 217 29.97 12.92 0.33
N LEU A 218 29.51 12.99 -0.92
CA LEU A 218 29.34 11.81 -1.79
C LEU A 218 30.56 11.54 -2.68
N GLY A 219 31.60 12.38 -2.63
CA GLY A 219 32.77 12.29 -3.52
C GLY A 219 32.39 12.42 -5.00
N ARG A 220 31.49 13.36 -5.32
CA ARG A 220 30.97 13.60 -6.69
C ARG A 220 31.15 15.05 -7.10
N SER A 221 31.06 15.31 -8.40
CA SER A 221 31.06 16.69 -8.88
C SER A 221 29.75 17.39 -8.50
N PRO A 222 29.76 18.70 -8.20
CA PRO A 222 28.54 19.48 -7.99
C PRO A 222 27.58 19.41 -9.18
N HIS A 223 28.11 19.28 -10.40
CA HIS A 223 27.32 19.11 -11.62
C HIS A 223 26.50 17.82 -11.59
N THR A 224 27.11 16.69 -11.23
CA THR A 224 26.42 15.40 -11.11
C THR A 224 25.32 15.44 -10.05
N VAL A 225 25.57 16.09 -8.90
CA VAL A 225 24.54 16.25 -7.86
C VAL A 225 23.39 17.14 -8.37
N HIS A 226 23.70 18.22 -9.09
CA HIS A 226 22.71 19.08 -9.71
C HIS A 226 21.81 18.31 -10.70
N ASP A 227 22.36 17.39 -11.48
CA ASP A 227 21.57 16.53 -12.37
C ASP A 227 20.63 15.61 -11.60
N HIS A 228 21.08 15.03 -10.48
CA HIS A 228 20.21 14.26 -9.59
C HIS A 228 19.09 15.13 -8.99
N VAL A 229 19.39 16.35 -8.55
CA VAL A 229 18.39 17.32 -8.05
C VAL A 229 17.37 17.66 -9.14
N LYS A 230 17.82 17.93 -10.36
CA LYS A 230 16.93 18.20 -11.51
C LYS A 230 16.02 17.01 -11.82
N SER A 231 16.56 15.78 -11.75
CA SER A 231 15.76 14.56 -11.90
C SER A 231 14.73 14.43 -10.78
N LEU A 232 15.10 14.70 -9.53
CA LEU A 232 14.23 14.68 -8.36
C LEU A 232 13.05 15.66 -8.51
N HIS A 233 13.31 16.91 -8.91
CA HIS A 233 12.25 17.89 -9.21
C HIS A 233 11.24 17.37 -10.23
N ARG A 234 11.72 16.77 -11.32
CA ARG A 234 10.86 16.19 -12.37
C ARG A 234 10.10 14.95 -11.91
N LYS A 235 10.71 14.07 -11.10
CA LYS A 235 10.08 12.82 -10.64
C LYS A 235 9.05 13.06 -9.54
N LEU A 236 9.33 14.02 -8.66
CA LEU A 236 8.45 14.39 -7.55
C LEU A 236 7.53 15.56 -7.90
N ASN A 237 7.53 16.01 -9.16
CA ASN A 237 6.74 17.14 -9.67
C ASN A 237 6.81 18.40 -8.78
N ALA A 238 8.01 18.74 -8.30
CA ALA A 238 8.24 19.88 -7.41
C ALA A 238 8.80 21.09 -8.17
N SER A 239 8.26 22.28 -7.91
CA SER A 239 8.69 23.55 -8.50
C SER A 239 9.81 24.24 -7.72
N SER A 240 9.95 23.94 -6.42
CA SER A 240 10.93 24.56 -5.53
C SER A 240 11.61 23.54 -4.61
N ARG A 241 12.77 23.92 -4.05
CA ARG A 241 13.48 23.07 -3.09
C ARG A 241 12.64 22.81 -1.84
N GLY A 242 11.91 23.81 -1.36
CA GLY A 242 11.01 23.68 -0.22
C GLY A 242 9.90 22.68 -0.50
N GLU A 243 9.30 22.76 -1.69
CA GLU A 243 8.28 21.80 -2.13
C GLU A 243 8.84 20.38 -2.28
N LEU A 244 10.05 20.23 -2.83
CA LEU A 244 10.73 18.94 -2.96
C LEU A 244 10.92 18.27 -1.59
N VAL A 245 11.40 19.03 -0.60
CA VAL A 245 11.57 18.56 0.78
C VAL A 245 10.22 18.28 1.44
N SER A 246 9.23 19.14 1.24
CA SER A 246 7.86 18.97 1.74
C SER A 246 7.25 17.63 1.28
N ARG A 247 7.34 17.34 -0.02
CA ARG A 247 6.88 16.07 -0.60
C ARG A 247 7.67 14.87 -0.06
N ALA A 248 8.99 15.00 0.07
CA ALA A 248 9.84 13.94 0.64
C ALA A 248 9.46 13.58 2.09
N LEU A 249 9.02 14.57 2.88
CA LEU A 249 8.55 14.40 4.25
C LEU A 249 7.09 13.94 4.34
N GLY A 250 6.38 13.85 3.20
CA GLY A 250 4.99 13.41 3.13
C GLY A 250 3.97 14.50 3.47
N HIS A 251 4.36 15.77 3.37
CA HIS A 251 3.42 16.88 3.39
C HIS A 251 2.84 17.01 1.97
N ALA A 252 1.55 16.68 1.81
CA ALA A 252 0.84 16.95 0.57
C ALA A 252 0.75 18.47 0.37
N THR A 253 1.06 18.95 -0.83
CA THR A 253 0.66 20.29 -1.26
C THR A 253 -0.85 20.31 -1.30
N ILE A 254 -1.48 21.01 -0.36
CA ILE A 254 -2.88 21.39 -0.49
C ILE A 254 -2.90 22.37 -1.65
N ASP A 255 -3.41 21.96 -2.81
CA ASP A 255 -3.70 22.91 -3.88
C ASP A 255 -4.73 23.92 -3.33
N PRO A 256 -4.42 25.24 -3.35
CA PRO A 256 -5.34 26.24 -2.83
C PRO A 256 -6.65 26.36 -3.64
N GLU A 257 -6.74 25.76 -4.82
CA GLU A 257 -7.91 25.86 -5.71
C GLU A 257 -9.08 24.91 -5.34
N THR A 258 -8.86 23.89 -4.52
CA THR A 258 -9.91 22.88 -4.20
C THR A 258 -10.96 23.39 -3.20
N HIS A 259 -10.83 24.60 -2.65
CA HIS A 259 -11.77 25.16 -1.66
C HIS A 259 -12.96 25.94 -2.27
N GLN A 260 -12.97 26.23 -3.58
CA GLN A 260 -14.09 26.99 -4.16
C GLN A 260 -15.33 26.12 -4.42
N THR A 261 -15.17 24.82 -4.68
CA THR A 261 -16.29 23.94 -5.06
C THR A 261 -17.06 23.39 -3.85
N ALA A 262 -16.42 23.23 -2.70
CA ALA A 262 -17.06 22.73 -1.47
C ALA A 262 -18.03 23.77 -0.85
N SER A 263 -17.68 25.07 -0.89
CA SER A 263 -18.56 26.12 -0.34
C SER A 263 -19.85 26.33 -1.16
N THR A 264 -19.80 26.06 -2.47
CA THR A 264 -20.98 26.19 -3.35
C THR A 264 -21.99 25.06 -3.11
N ILE A 265 -21.53 23.87 -2.69
CA ILE A 265 -22.42 22.72 -2.41
C ILE A 265 -23.10 22.88 -1.04
N GLU A 266 -22.40 23.41 -0.03
CA GLU A 266 -23.00 23.65 1.29
C GLU A 266 -24.08 24.75 1.26
N HIS A 267 -23.88 25.83 0.51
CA HIS A 267 -24.89 26.89 0.40
C HIS A 267 -26.19 26.41 -0.28
N LYS A 268 -26.10 25.55 -1.29
CA LYS A 268 -27.28 25.05 -2.03
C LYS A 268 -28.08 24.00 -1.24
N ALA A 269 -27.42 23.23 -0.39
CA ALA A 269 -28.08 22.24 0.48
C ALA A 269 -28.89 22.90 1.61
N VAL A 270 -28.42 24.04 2.15
CA VAL A 270 -29.12 24.77 3.21
C VAL A 270 -30.35 25.50 2.67
N GLU A 271 -30.29 26.05 1.45
CA GLU A 271 -31.43 26.75 0.82
C GLU A 271 -32.58 25.80 0.45
N THR A 272 -32.25 24.56 0.07
CA THR A 272 -33.24 23.54 -0.30
C THR A 272 -33.98 22.97 0.92
N ALA A 273 -33.33 22.95 2.10
CA ALA A 273 -33.93 22.44 3.34
C ALA A 273 -34.92 23.42 4.00
N VAL A 274 -34.80 24.73 3.76
CA VAL A 274 -35.69 25.75 4.36
C VAL A 274 -37.02 25.91 3.61
N SER A 275 -37.09 25.49 2.34
CA SER A 275 -38.28 25.66 1.49
C SER A 275 -39.31 24.52 1.59
N GLY A 276 -38.98 23.43 2.28
CA GLY A 276 -39.71 22.15 2.19
C GLY A 276 -40.52 21.74 3.42
N GLU A 277 -41.33 22.62 4.03
CA GLU A 277 -42.32 22.14 5.04
C GLU A 277 -43.56 23.04 5.19
N ARG A 278 -44.64 22.68 4.49
CA ARG A 278 -46.03 22.81 4.96
C ARG A 278 -47.00 22.15 3.97
N VAL A 279 -47.43 20.93 4.25
CA VAL A 279 -48.70 20.39 3.74
C VAL A 279 -49.46 19.80 4.91
N GLU A 280 -50.62 20.41 5.18
CA GLU A 280 -51.55 20.09 6.27
C GLU A 280 -52.13 18.68 6.16
N ALA A 281 -52.25 18.03 7.32
CA ALA A 281 -52.94 16.75 7.48
C ALA A 281 -54.46 16.93 7.43
N LYS A 282 -55.16 16.16 6.58
CA LYS A 282 -56.62 16.02 6.57
C LYS A 282 -56.99 14.66 7.19
N PRO A 283 -57.95 14.57 8.13
CA PRO A 283 -58.24 13.30 8.80
C PRO A 283 -59.05 12.33 7.92
N MET A 284 -58.67 11.06 7.99
CA MET A 284 -59.31 9.92 7.31
C MET A 284 -60.57 9.49 8.07
N GLY A 285 -61.70 9.42 7.35
CA GLY A 285 -62.98 8.92 7.85
C GLY A 285 -62.96 7.40 8.05
N VAL A 286 -63.58 6.97 9.16
CA VAL A 286 -63.81 5.59 9.57
C VAL A 286 -64.89 4.97 8.69
N GLN A 287 -64.63 3.80 8.11
CA GLN A 287 -65.67 2.96 7.52
C GLN A 287 -65.51 1.53 8.07
N THR A 288 -66.35 1.20 9.05
CA THR A 288 -66.55 -0.15 9.58
C THR A 288 -67.59 -0.85 8.72
N ASP A 289 -67.17 -1.94 8.08
CA ASP A 289 -68.04 -2.86 7.34
C ASP A 289 -68.50 -3.99 8.29
N ALA A 290 -69.81 -4.21 8.37
CA ALA A 290 -70.44 -5.27 9.16
C ALA A 290 -71.41 -6.04 8.25
N ARG A 291 -71.14 -7.33 8.10
CA ARG A 291 -71.95 -8.32 7.37
C ARG A 291 -73.30 -8.59 8.06
N ARG A 292 -74.37 -8.71 7.25
CA ARG A 292 -75.63 -9.51 7.35
C ARG A 292 -76.57 -8.94 6.28
N ASP A 293 -77.27 -9.67 5.41
CA ASP A 293 -77.57 -11.10 5.22
C ASP A 293 -77.51 -11.42 3.71
#